data_AF-A0A9P6RY88-F1
#
_entry.id   AF-A0A9P6RY88-F1
#
_cell.length_a   1.000
_cell.length_b   1.000
_cell.length_c   1.000
_cell.angle_alpha   90.00
_cell.angle_beta   90.00
_cell.angle_gamma   90.00
#
_symmetry.space_group_name_H-M   'P 1'
#
loop_
_entity.id
_entity.type
_entity.pdbx_description
1 polymer ?
#
loop_
_entity_poly.entity_id
_entity_poly.type
_entity_poly.pdbx_seq_one_letter_code
_entity_poly.pdbx_strand_id
1 'polypeptide(L)'
;MSTVMSINPVCRYLQWLGITSKVFNVGNYRRKLFGTHQPHSFFDPTNPEGERSRIEASNEAFKDMIHWLNEEEGTVAIFDATNSTQAKRDLLLRECERNDVQVMFIESVCEDEAIQLANAIEAQMHSPDYEQMEPELALQEYKARTVLFKEKYETITDRNQAYIKLIDAGSQVIVNRIQGYVQSRVVYYLMNLRFAPRNIYFSRHGESLFNVMGLLGGDSELSARGKQYARALPELLSTHIPNADRLTIWTSTKKRTIATAKHLPNKKLAWQALDELEAGKADALTYEQVEEQFPEDFLKRDNDKYNYRYQDGESYRDVVQRLEP
;
A
#
# COMPACT_ATOMS: atom_id res chain seq x y z
N MET A 1 -17.50 9.18 12.16
CA MET A 1 -16.87 9.87 11.02
C MET A 1 -15.37 10.01 11.24
N SER A 2 -14.63 8.92 10.98
CA SER A 2 -13.17 8.83 10.82
C SER A 2 -12.85 7.35 10.93
N THR A 3 -12.92 6.62 9.82
CA THR A 3 -12.22 5.34 9.73
C THR A 3 -10.74 5.66 9.88
N VAL A 4 -10.00 4.94 10.71
CA VAL A 4 -8.54 4.93 10.59
C VAL A 4 -8.25 4.13 9.31
N MET A 5 -8.44 4.78 8.17
CA MET A 5 -7.83 4.31 6.96
C MET A 5 -6.34 4.52 7.15
N SER A 6 -5.64 3.45 7.49
CA SER A 6 -4.18 3.46 7.44
C SER A 6 -3.78 3.98 6.06
N ILE A 7 -3.06 5.09 6.02
CA ILE A 7 -2.61 5.72 4.76
C ILE A 7 -1.29 5.09 4.27
N ASN A 8 -0.63 4.30 5.13
CA ASN A 8 0.58 3.56 4.82
C ASN A 8 0.49 2.69 3.55
N PRO A 9 -0.64 2.01 3.23
CA PRO A 9 -0.79 1.30 1.96
C PRO A 9 -0.67 2.20 0.73
N VAL A 10 -1.14 3.45 0.79
CA VAL A 10 -0.99 4.42 -0.31
C VAL A 10 0.48 4.78 -0.49
N CYS A 11 1.18 5.09 0.60
CA CYS A 11 2.63 5.36 0.57
C CYS A 11 3.40 4.17 -0.04
N ARG A 12 3.11 2.96 0.44
CA ARG A 12 3.75 1.72 -0.05
C ARG A 12 3.46 1.46 -1.52
N TYR A 13 2.23 1.72 -1.98
CA TYR A 13 1.87 1.58 -3.38
C TYR A 13 2.65 2.57 -4.26
N LEU A 14 2.74 3.85 -3.85
CA LEU A 14 3.53 4.85 -4.59
C LEU A 14 5.02 4.49 -4.62
N GLN A 15 5.59 4.06 -3.49
CA GLN A 15 6.97 3.57 -3.43
C GLN A 15 7.19 2.35 -4.32
N TRP A 16 6.23 1.42 -4.36
CA TRP A 16 6.29 0.25 -5.24
C TRP A 16 6.31 0.65 -6.72
N LEU A 17 5.61 1.72 -7.10
CA LEU A 17 5.67 2.32 -8.44
C LEU A 17 6.96 3.10 -8.73
N GLY A 18 7.88 3.18 -7.77
CA GLY A 18 9.12 3.96 -7.89
C GLY A 18 8.95 5.46 -7.62
N ILE A 19 7.86 5.87 -6.97
CA ILE A 19 7.63 7.27 -6.57
C ILE A 19 8.12 7.47 -5.12
N THR A 20 9.14 8.30 -4.94
CA THR A 20 9.70 8.63 -3.62
C THR A 20 8.63 9.27 -2.73
N SER A 21 8.13 8.51 -1.76
CA SER A 21 6.98 8.89 -0.94
C SER A 21 7.24 8.66 0.56
N LYS A 22 6.71 9.54 1.42
CA LYS A 22 6.88 9.45 2.89
C LYS A 22 5.64 9.93 3.65
N VAL A 23 5.36 9.31 4.79
CA VAL A 23 4.25 9.68 5.69
C VAL A 23 4.76 10.54 6.84
N PHE A 24 4.09 11.67 7.07
CA PHE A 24 4.30 12.58 8.19
C PHE A 24 3.08 12.52 9.11
N ASN A 25 3.10 11.58 10.06
CA ASN A 25 1.99 11.36 10.99
C ASN A 25 2.09 12.31 12.19
N VAL A 26 1.19 13.30 12.27
CA VAL A 26 1.19 14.31 13.35
C VAL A 26 1.00 13.67 14.74
N GLY A 27 0.35 12.52 14.81
CA GLY A 27 0.22 11.74 16.05
C GLY A 27 1.58 11.28 16.61
N ASN A 28 2.51 10.86 15.75
CA ASN A 28 3.88 10.49 16.13
C ASN A 28 4.66 11.70 16.66
N TYR A 29 4.55 12.86 16.00
CA TYR A 29 5.16 14.11 16.46
C TYR A 29 4.62 14.52 17.84
N ARG A 30 3.30 14.44 18.03
CA ARG A 30 2.67 14.72 19.34
C ARG A 30 3.19 13.77 20.40
N ARG A 31 3.29 12.47 20.14
CA ARG A 31 3.83 11.49 21.10
C ARG A 31 5.30 11.75 21.44
N LYS A 32 6.10 12.17 20.47
CA LYS A 32 7.52 12.51 20.68
C LYS A 32 7.69 13.76 21.56
N LEU A 33 6.85 14.79 21.35
CA LEU A 33 6.97 16.06 22.06
C LEU A 33 6.29 16.06 23.45
N PHE A 34 5.13 15.40 23.56
CA PHE A 34 4.25 15.48 24.74
C PHE A 34 3.95 14.12 25.38
N GLY A 35 4.60 13.05 24.93
CA GLY A 35 4.41 11.70 25.45
C GLY A 35 3.17 10.96 24.91
N THR A 36 3.17 9.66 25.17
CA THR A 36 2.05 8.73 24.97
C THR A 36 1.00 8.87 26.08
N HIS A 37 -0.18 8.25 25.92
CA HIS A 37 -1.21 8.13 26.96
C HIS A 37 -1.85 9.46 27.41
N GLN A 38 -1.99 10.42 26.48
CA GLN A 38 -2.74 11.65 26.74
C GLN A 38 -4.25 11.34 26.88
N PRO A 39 -4.95 11.84 27.92
CA PRO A 39 -6.38 11.58 28.12
C PRO A 39 -7.23 12.21 27.01
N HIS A 40 -8.47 11.75 26.82
CA HIS A 40 -9.38 12.36 25.83
C HIS A 40 -9.55 13.90 26.01
N SER A 41 -9.48 14.40 27.25
CA SER A 41 -9.53 15.84 27.58
C SER A 41 -8.38 16.65 26.99
N PHE A 42 -7.26 16.03 26.62
CA PHE A 42 -6.19 16.68 25.85
C PHE A 42 -6.68 17.09 24.45
N PHE A 43 -7.65 16.36 23.89
CA PHE A 43 -8.20 16.61 22.56
C PHE A 43 -9.43 17.52 22.59
N ASP A 44 -9.92 17.86 23.79
CA ASP A 44 -11.06 18.74 23.99
C ASP A 44 -10.82 20.10 23.30
N PRO A 45 -11.75 20.58 22.47
CA PRO A 45 -11.59 21.87 21.80
C PRO A 45 -11.63 23.09 22.73
N THR A 46 -12.04 22.92 23.99
CA THR A 46 -12.01 23.95 25.03
C THR A 46 -10.73 23.93 25.85
N ASN A 47 -9.83 22.96 25.60
CA ASN A 47 -8.52 22.86 26.26
C ASN A 47 -7.44 23.64 25.48
N PRO A 48 -7.05 24.86 25.93
CA PRO A 48 -6.10 25.70 25.21
C PRO A 48 -4.67 25.14 25.23
N GLU A 49 -4.29 24.39 26.26
CA GLU A 49 -2.97 23.77 26.36
C GLU A 49 -2.85 22.59 25.39
N GLY A 50 -3.85 21.70 25.39
CA GLY A 50 -3.92 20.58 24.45
C GLY A 50 -4.04 21.04 22.99
N GLU A 51 -4.74 22.13 22.71
CA GLU A 51 -4.73 22.76 21.39
C GLU A 51 -3.35 23.28 21.00
N ARG A 52 -2.67 24.00 21.89
CA ARG A 52 -1.31 24.51 21.64
C ARG A 52 -0.33 23.38 21.33
N SER A 53 -0.33 22.31 22.13
CA SER A 53 0.52 21.14 21.89
C SER A 53 0.24 20.44 20.55
N ARG A 54 -1.04 20.35 20.15
CA ARG A 54 -1.41 19.77 18.84
C ARG A 54 -0.97 20.65 17.67
N ILE A 55 -1.04 21.97 17.82
CA ILE A 55 -0.56 22.93 16.81
C ILE A 55 0.97 22.81 16.68
N GLU A 56 1.69 22.76 17.79
CA GLU A 56 3.15 22.61 17.79
C GLU A 56 3.58 21.31 17.08
N ALA A 57 2.97 20.18 17.42
CA ALA A 57 3.23 18.90 16.75
C ALA A 57 2.92 18.93 15.24
N SER A 58 1.84 19.61 14.85
CA SER A 58 1.47 19.79 13.45
C SER A 58 2.49 20.66 12.70
N ASN A 59 3.00 21.71 13.33
CA ASN A 59 3.99 22.61 12.74
C ASN A 59 5.35 21.91 12.55
N GLU A 60 5.80 21.14 13.54
CA GLU A 60 7.05 20.36 13.42
C GLU A 60 6.93 19.29 12.31
N ALA A 61 5.80 18.59 12.24
CA ALA A 61 5.56 17.64 11.16
C ALA A 61 5.53 18.30 9.76
N PHE A 62 4.93 19.49 9.66
CA PHE A 62 4.86 20.24 8.40
C PHE A 62 6.23 20.76 7.98
N LYS A 63 7.02 21.26 8.94
CA LYS A 63 8.39 21.73 8.68
C LYS A 63 9.27 20.60 8.15
N ASP A 64 9.25 19.44 8.80
CA ASP A 64 9.99 18.25 8.34
C ASP A 64 9.50 17.79 6.96
N MET A 65 8.19 17.89 6.71
CA MET A 65 7.60 17.54 5.42
C MET A 65 8.14 18.42 4.29
N ILE A 66 8.12 19.74 4.47
CA ILE A 66 8.62 20.68 3.48
C ILE A 66 10.13 20.54 3.30
N HIS A 67 10.89 20.36 4.39
CA HIS A 67 12.33 20.09 4.29
C HIS A 67 12.61 18.85 3.45
N TRP A 68 11.89 17.76 3.70
CA TRP A 68 12.07 16.51 2.96
C TRP A 68 11.70 16.64 1.47
N LEU A 69 10.63 17.37 1.14
CA LEU A 69 10.24 17.64 -0.24
C LEU A 69 11.28 18.49 -0.99
N ASN A 70 11.86 19.49 -0.33
CA ASN A 70 12.75 20.46 -0.99
C ASN A 70 14.23 20.03 -1.00
N GLU A 71 14.69 19.34 0.04
CA GLU A 71 16.12 19.10 0.29
C GLU A 71 16.52 17.61 0.23
N GLU A 72 15.56 16.67 0.27
CA GLU A 72 15.82 15.21 0.34
C GLU A 72 15.22 14.44 -0.86
N GLU A 73 15.06 15.08 -2.02
CA GLU A 73 14.52 14.48 -3.26
C GLU A 73 13.13 13.83 -3.09
N GLY A 74 12.33 14.32 -2.13
CA GLY A 74 10.97 13.84 -1.89
C GLY A 74 10.02 14.21 -3.03
N THR A 75 9.17 13.26 -3.47
CA THR A 75 8.17 13.51 -4.52
C THR A 75 6.75 13.63 -3.99
N VAL A 76 6.34 12.74 -3.07
CA VAL A 76 5.00 12.75 -2.49
C VAL A 76 5.06 12.65 -0.97
N ALA A 77 4.62 13.71 -0.29
CA ALA A 77 4.43 13.68 1.14
C ALA A 77 2.97 13.40 1.50
N ILE A 78 2.76 12.52 2.47
CA ILE A 78 1.44 12.23 3.04
C ILE A 78 1.37 12.83 4.44
N PHE A 79 0.67 13.96 4.56
CA PHE A 79 0.46 14.65 5.83
C PHE A 79 -0.73 14.04 6.59
N ASP A 80 -0.44 13.11 7.49
CA ASP A 80 -1.44 12.29 8.18
C ASP A 80 -1.86 12.93 9.51
N ALA A 81 -3.00 13.62 9.46
CA ALA A 81 -3.67 14.27 10.58
C ALA A 81 -5.17 14.39 10.32
N THR A 82 -5.97 14.71 11.34
CA THR A 82 -7.42 14.80 11.21
C THR A 82 -7.88 15.90 10.25
N ASN A 83 -7.17 17.04 10.21
CA ASN A 83 -7.42 18.17 9.30
C ASN A 83 -8.92 18.49 9.11
N SER A 84 -9.66 18.41 10.21
CA SER A 84 -11.11 18.24 10.22
C SER A 84 -11.88 19.53 9.99
N THR A 85 -11.23 20.69 10.04
CA THR A 85 -11.85 22.00 9.82
C THR A 85 -11.37 22.62 8.51
N GLN A 86 -12.23 23.42 7.88
CA GLN A 86 -11.90 24.20 6.69
C GLN A 86 -10.73 25.14 6.96
N ALA A 87 -10.72 25.84 8.10
CA ALA A 87 -9.64 26.77 8.46
C ALA A 87 -8.24 26.10 8.49
N LYS A 88 -8.16 24.84 8.95
CA LYS A 88 -6.90 24.08 8.95
C LYS A 88 -6.48 23.68 7.53
N ARG A 89 -7.43 23.24 6.71
CA ARG A 89 -7.16 22.89 5.30
C ARG A 89 -6.73 24.12 4.49
N ASP A 90 -7.37 25.26 4.69
CA ASP A 90 -6.99 26.52 4.03
C ASP A 90 -5.59 26.99 4.43
N LEU A 91 -5.20 26.80 5.69
CA LEU A 91 -3.84 27.05 6.14
C LEU A 91 -2.84 26.14 5.42
N LEU A 92 -3.10 24.83 5.39
CA LEU A 92 -2.22 23.88 4.69
C LEU A 92 -2.08 24.21 3.21
N LEU A 93 -3.18 24.55 2.52
CA LEU A 93 -3.15 24.98 1.12
C LEU A 93 -2.24 26.18 0.92
N ARG A 94 -2.39 27.23 1.73
CA ARG A 94 -1.57 28.45 1.63
C ARG A 94 -0.09 28.18 1.90
N GLU A 95 0.22 27.38 2.93
CA GLU A 95 1.63 27.09 3.25
C GLU A 95 2.27 26.16 2.22
N CYS A 96 1.53 25.19 1.67
CA CYS A 96 2.02 24.37 0.56
C CYS A 96 2.23 25.20 -0.72
N GLU A 97 1.30 26.10 -1.06
CA GLU A 97 1.42 27.01 -2.21
C GLU A 97 2.68 27.89 -2.11
N ARG A 98 2.98 28.41 -0.92
CA ARG A 98 4.22 29.17 -0.66
C ARG A 98 5.51 28.37 -0.87
N ASN A 99 5.43 27.05 -0.81
CA ASN A 99 6.55 26.13 -1.01
C ASN A 99 6.47 25.41 -2.37
N ASP A 100 5.62 25.87 -3.29
CA ASP A 100 5.40 25.27 -4.61
C ASP A 100 4.99 23.78 -4.57
N VAL A 101 4.22 23.40 -3.54
CA VAL A 101 3.75 22.02 -3.33
C VAL A 101 2.28 21.90 -3.75
N GLN A 102 2.00 20.98 -4.67
CA GLN A 102 0.63 20.62 -5.05
C GLN A 102 -0.05 19.81 -3.94
N VAL A 103 -1.34 20.09 -3.70
CA VAL A 103 -2.13 19.45 -2.64
C VAL A 103 -3.31 18.68 -3.21
N MET A 104 -3.49 17.45 -2.74
CA MET A 104 -4.70 16.66 -2.92
C MET A 104 -5.17 16.13 -1.57
N PHE A 105 -6.44 16.33 -1.22
CA PHE A 105 -7.01 15.78 0.01
C PHE A 105 -7.56 14.38 -0.19
N ILE A 106 -7.38 13.52 0.82
CA ILE A 106 -8.01 12.20 0.94
C ILE A 106 -8.89 12.25 2.19
N GLU A 107 -10.20 12.29 1.99
CA GLU A 107 -11.19 12.33 3.07
C GLU A 107 -11.85 10.96 3.22
N SER A 108 -11.79 10.37 4.41
CA SER A 108 -12.50 9.14 4.74
C SER A 108 -13.68 9.43 5.68
N VAL A 109 -14.88 9.26 5.14
CA VAL A 109 -16.14 9.43 5.89
C VAL A 109 -16.73 8.04 6.12
N CYS A 110 -17.06 7.75 7.37
CA CYS A 110 -17.72 6.52 7.73
C CYS A 110 -18.81 6.82 8.76
N GLU A 111 -20.02 6.41 8.41
CA GLU A 111 -21.23 6.49 9.22
C GLU A 111 -21.65 5.11 9.71
N ASP A 112 -21.23 4.03 9.03
CA ASP A 112 -21.45 2.65 9.48
C ASP A 112 -20.82 2.39 10.86
N GLU A 113 -21.65 2.02 11.83
CA GLU A 113 -21.25 1.79 13.22
C GLU A 113 -20.39 0.53 13.39
N ALA A 114 -20.64 -0.52 12.60
CA ALA A 114 -19.89 -1.76 12.68
C ALA A 114 -18.44 -1.56 12.19
N ILE A 115 -18.28 -0.82 11.09
CA ILE A 115 -16.97 -0.44 10.56
C ILE A 115 -16.24 0.46 11.57
N GLN A 116 -16.92 1.45 12.14
CA GLN A 116 -16.32 2.33 13.16
C GLN A 116 -15.85 1.55 14.39
N LEU A 117 -16.64 0.58 14.87
CA LEU A 117 -16.27 -0.27 15.99
C LEU A 117 -15.05 -1.15 15.68
N ALA A 118 -15.04 -1.81 14.52
CA ALA A 118 -13.91 -2.64 14.09
C ALA A 118 -12.61 -1.84 14.02
N ASN A 119 -12.65 -0.65 13.41
CA ASN A 119 -11.49 0.25 13.34
C ASN A 119 -11.04 0.74 14.72
N ALA A 120 -11.98 1.03 15.62
CA ALA A 120 -11.65 1.46 16.97
C ALA A 120 -10.89 0.38 17.74
N ILE A 121 -11.33 -0.89 17.62
CA ILE A 121 -10.65 -2.05 18.22
C ILE A 121 -9.25 -2.20 17.62
N GLU A 122 -9.13 -2.18 16.29
CA GLU A 122 -7.84 -2.32 15.61
C GLU A 122 -6.87 -1.17 15.97
N ALA A 123 -7.36 0.06 16.01
CA ALA A 123 -6.56 1.23 16.39
C ALA A 123 -6.06 1.14 17.84
N GLN A 124 -6.88 0.60 18.77
CA GLN A 124 -6.46 0.40 20.15
C GLN A 124 -5.35 -0.65 20.27
N MET A 125 -5.51 -1.79 19.59
CA MET A 125 -4.54 -2.89 19.65
C MET A 125 -3.14 -2.50 19.17
N HIS A 126 -3.03 -1.52 18.27
CA HIS A 126 -1.77 -1.15 17.64
C HIS A 126 -1.27 0.26 18.01
N SER A 127 -2.02 1.04 18.79
CA SER A 127 -1.65 2.41 19.15
C SER A 127 -0.90 2.46 20.47
N PRO A 128 0.29 3.09 20.52
CA PRO A 128 1.04 3.32 21.76
C PRO A 128 0.29 4.18 22.80
N ASP A 129 -0.82 4.81 22.43
CA ASP A 129 -1.63 5.60 23.37
C ASP A 129 -2.48 4.73 24.32
N TYR A 130 -2.64 3.43 24.04
CA TYR A 130 -3.52 2.52 24.79
C TYR A 130 -2.81 1.26 25.31
N GLU A 131 -1.49 1.15 25.16
CA GLU A 131 -0.71 -0.08 25.42
C GLU A 131 -0.84 -0.59 26.86
N GLN A 132 -1.12 0.30 27.82
CA GLN A 132 -1.26 -0.03 29.24
C GLN A 132 -2.71 0.10 29.76
N MET A 133 -3.68 0.25 28.86
CA MET A 133 -5.07 0.47 29.22
C MET A 133 -5.90 -0.80 29.03
N GLU A 134 -6.81 -1.07 29.98
CA GLU A 134 -7.76 -2.17 29.83
C GLU A 134 -8.60 -1.98 28.55
N PRO A 135 -8.88 -3.04 27.77
CA PRO A 135 -9.54 -2.92 26.46
C PRO A 135 -10.88 -2.17 26.49
N GLU A 136 -11.68 -2.38 27.53
CA GLU A 136 -12.99 -1.72 27.68
C GLU A 136 -12.83 -0.22 27.92
N LEU A 137 -11.85 0.18 28.74
CA LEU A 137 -11.54 1.57 29.02
C LEU A 137 -10.93 2.27 27.79
N ALA A 138 -10.04 1.59 27.07
CA ALA A 138 -9.46 2.08 25.82
C ALA A 138 -10.55 2.39 24.77
N LEU A 139 -11.57 1.53 24.69
CA LEU A 139 -12.72 1.74 23.81
C LEU A 139 -13.57 2.94 24.23
N GLN A 140 -13.77 3.14 25.53
CA GLN A 140 -14.48 4.31 26.05
C GLN A 140 -13.71 5.61 25.74
N GLU A 141 -12.41 5.65 26.03
CA GLU A 141 -11.54 6.80 25.74
C GLU A 141 -11.51 7.12 24.24
N TYR A 142 -11.39 6.10 23.38
CA TYR A 142 -11.39 6.27 21.94
C TYR A 142 -12.73 6.84 21.43
N LYS A 143 -13.86 6.32 21.93
CA LYS A 143 -15.20 6.82 21.58
C LYS A 143 -15.39 8.27 22.04
N ALA A 144 -15.02 8.59 23.28
CA ALA A 144 -15.09 9.96 23.82
C ALA A 144 -14.27 10.94 22.96
N ARG A 145 -13.03 10.57 22.61
CA ARG A 145 -12.18 11.34 21.71
C ARG A 145 -12.81 11.55 20.33
N THR A 146 -13.48 10.53 19.79
CA THR A 146 -14.14 10.60 18.48
C THR A 146 -15.32 11.59 18.50
N VAL A 147 -16.08 11.64 19.60
CA VAL A 147 -17.18 12.61 19.77
C VAL A 147 -16.65 14.04 19.71
N LEU A 148 -15.56 14.34 20.42
CA LEU A 148 -14.93 15.68 20.42
C LEU A 148 -14.50 16.14 19.02
N PHE A 149 -13.98 15.23 18.19
CA PHE A 149 -13.63 15.56 16.80
C PHE A 149 -14.86 15.77 15.91
N LYS A 150 -15.96 15.04 16.18
CA LYS A 150 -17.20 15.14 15.40
C LYS A 150 -17.86 16.51 15.54
N GLU A 151 -17.80 17.13 16.71
CA GLU A 151 -18.42 18.44 16.96
C GLU A 151 -17.87 19.58 16.09
N LYS A 152 -16.59 19.53 15.74
CA LYS A 152 -15.91 20.54 14.91
C LYS A 152 -15.63 20.06 13.49
N TYR A 153 -16.13 18.90 13.08
CA TYR A 153 -15.83 18.34 11.76
C TYR A 153 -16.61 19.07 10.66
N GLU A 154 -15.87 19.54 9.66
CA GLU A 154 -16.37 20.24 8.48
C GLU A 154 -15.89 19.48 7.24
N THR A 155 -16.81 18.79 6.55
CA THR A 155 -16.47 17.98 5.37
C THR A 155 -16.02 18.84 4.19
N ILE A 156 -15.21 18.28 3.29
CA ILE A 156 -14.75 18.99 2.09
C ILE A 156 -15.92 19.21 1.12
N THR A 157 -16.17 20.47 0.76
CA THR A 157 -17.23 20.88 -0.19
C THR A 157 -16.72 21.81 -1.30
N ASP A 158 -15.52 22.37 -1.15
CA ASP A 158 -14.95 23.31 -2.11
C ASP A 158 -14.59 22.61 -3.43
N ARG A 159 -15.34 22.95 -4.48
CA ARG A 159 -15.15 22.38 -5.81
C ARG A 159 -13.86 22.83 -6.48
N ASN A 160 -13.11 23.79 -5.94
CA ASN A 160 -11.83 24.23 -6.49
C ASN A 160 -10.64 23.39 -6.02
N GLN A 161 -10.83 22.51 -5.01
CA GLN A 161 -9.76 21.72 -4.42
C GLN A 161 -9.65 20.33 -5.08
N ALA A 162 -8.44 19.80 -5.24
CA ALA A 162 -8.25 18.42 -5.64
C ALA A 162 -8.52 17.51 -4.43
N TYR A 163 -9.50 16.60 -4.54
CA TYR A 163 -9.77 15.65 -3.47
C TYR A 163 -10.42 14.35 -3.94
N ILE A 164 -10.26 13.33 -3.12
CA ILE A 164 -11.07 12.12 -3.11
C ILE A 164 -11.74 11.97 -1.76
N LYS A 165 -13.03 11.63 -1.78
CA LYS A 165 -13.82 11.30 -0.60
C LYS A 165 -14.29 9.86 -0.69
N LEU A 166 -13.89 9.05 0.29
CA LEU A 166 -14.30 7.66 0.45
C LEU A 166 -15.37 7.60 1.52
N ILE A 167 -16.60 7.25 1.14
CA ILE A 167 -17.74 7.13 2.03
C ILE A 167 -18.00 5.65 2.31
N ASP A 168 -18.14 5.31 3.60
CA ASP A 168 -18.43 3.97 4.11
C ASP A 168 -17.55 2.88 3.49
N ALA A 169 -16.24 2.98 3.77
CA ALA A 169 -15.22 2.05 3.29
C ALA A 169 -15.19 1.88 1.76
N GLY A 170 -15.52 2.96 1.03
CA GLY A 170 -15.47 2.98 -0.44
C GLY A 170 -16.79 2.56 -1.12
N SER A 171 -17.87 2.40 -0.36
CA SER A 171 -19.22 2.15 -0.90
C SER A 171 -19.66 3.26 -1.86
N GLN A 172 -19.25 4.50 -1.57
CA GLN A 172 -19.34 5.62 -2.49
C GLN A 172 -18.00 6.36 -2.53
N VAL A 173 -17.62 6.80 -3.73
CA VAL A 173 -16.42 7.59 -3.96
C VAL A 173 -16.79 8.88 -4.68
N ILE A 174 -16.35 10.02 -4.15
CA ILE A 174 -16.48 11.34 -4.79
C ILE A 174 -15.09 11.82 -5.15
N VAL A 175 -14.87 12.15 -6.42
CA VAL A 175 -13.58 12.60 -6.95
C VAL A 175 -13.76 14.00 -7.52
N ASN A 176 -12.88 14.93 -7.17
CA ASN A 176 -12.94 16.31 -7.64
C ASN A 176 -11.56 16.82 -8.06
N ARG A 177 -11.51 17.48 -9.24
CA ARG A 177 -10.35 18.22 -9.77
C ARG A 177 -8.99 17.53 -9.62
N ILE A 178 -8.93 16.26 -9.97
CA ILE A 178 -7.69 15.50 -10.03
C ILE A 178 -6.78 16.05 -11.12
N GLN A 179 -5.53 16.29 -10.77
CA GLN A 179 -4.51 16.92 -11.61
C GLN A 179 -3.32 15.98 -11.77
N GLY A 180 -2.97 15.72 -13.02
CA GLY A 180 -1.77 14.96 -13.36
C GLY A 180 -1.84 13.47 -13.01
N TYR A 181 -0.72 12.81 -13.26
CA TYR A 181 -0.60 11.36 -13.17
C TYR A 181 -0.68 10.85 -11.72
N VAL A 182 0.12 11.39 -10.81
CA VAL A 182 0.22 10.88 -9.44
C VAL A 182 -1.13 10.88 -8.72
N GLN A 183 -1.89 11.97 -8.82
CA GLN A 183 -3.21 12.06 -8.20
C GLN A 183 -4.19 11.04 -8.78
N SER A 184 -4.18 10.81 -10.11
CA SER A 184 -5.03 9.78 -10.73
C SER A 184 -4.70 8.37 -10.25
N ARG A 185 -3.43 8.09 -9.96
CA ARG A 185 -2.97 6.79 -9.45
C ARG A 185 -3.38 6.58 -8.00
N VAL A 186 -3.31 7.62 -7.18
CA VAL A 186 -3.86 7.62 -5.83
C VAL A 186 -5.36 7.33 -5.86
N VAL A 187 -6.13 8.01 -6.73
CA VAL A 187 -7.57 7.74 -6.88
C VAL A 187 -7.83 6.29 -7.31
N TYR A 188 -7.15 5.81 -8.35
CA TYR A 188 -7.29 4.44 -8.84
C TYR A 188 -7.04 3.41 -7.74
N TYR A 189 -5.95 3.57 -6.97
CA TYR A 189 -5.61 2.67 -5.88
C TYR A 189 -6.66 2.67 -4.77
N LEU A 190 -7.11 3.86 -4.36
CA LEU A 190 -8.12 4.02 -3.30
C LEU A 190 -9.48 3.43 -3.69
N MET A 191 -9.88 3.51 -4.96
CA MET A 191 -11.11 2.89 -5.45
C MET A 191 -11.05 1.35 -5.48
N ASN A 192 -9.85 0.78 -5.58
CA ASN A 192 -9.64 -0.66 -5.64
C ASN A 192 -9.24 -1.27 -4.28
N LEU A 193 -9.02 -0.43 -3.26
CA LEU A 193 -8.79 -0.88 -1.90
C LEU A 193 -10.02 -1.63 -1.36
N ARG A 194 -9.73 -2.63 -0.54
CA ARG A 194 -10.71 -3.50 0.10
C ARG A 194 -10.28 -3.68 1.53
N PHE A 195 -11.14 -3.25 2.45
CA PHE A 195 -10.85 -3.21 3.89
C PHE A 195 -11.15 -4.52 4.61
N ALA A 196 -11.99 -5.39 4.01
CA ALA A 196 -12.25 -6.71 4.56
C ALA A 196 -10.97 -7.56 4.60
N PRO A 197 -10.64 -8.21 5.74
CA PRO A 197 -9.53 -9.14 5.84
C PRO A 197 -9.63 -10.25 4.78
N ARG A 198 -8.52 -10.54 4.11
CA ARG A 198 -8.43 -11.62 3.12
C ARG A 198 -7.02 -12.18 3.05
N ASN A 199 -6.93 -13.44 2.64
CA ASN A 199 -5.66 -14.12 2.42
C ASN A 199 -5.36 -14.16 0.92
N ILE A 200 -4.13 -13.79 0.56
CA ILE A 200 -3.59 -13.94 -0.80
C ILE A 200 -2.43 -14.91 -0.70
N TYR A 201 -2.49 -16.00 -1.48
CA TYR A 201 -1.49 -17.07 -1.44
C TYR A 201 -0.63 -16.99 -2.70
N PHE A 202 0.69 -17.06 -2.51
CA PHE A 202 1.65 -17.07 -3.60
C PHE A 202 2.39 -18.40 -3.62
N SER A 203 2.54 -18.98 -4.80
CA SER A 203 3.46 -20.08 -5.05
C SER A 203 4.01 -19.95 -6.46
N ARG A 204 5.26 -20.39 -6.66
CA ARG A 204 5.81 -20.57 -7.99
C ARG A 204 5.17 -21.77 -8.66
N HIS A 205 5.41 -21.92 -9.96
CA HIS A 205 5.17 -23.20 -10.63
C HIS A 205 6.00 -24.32 -9.95
N GLY A 206 5.54 -25.56 -10.08
CA GLY A 206 6.38 -26.72 -9.78
C GLY A 206 7.67 -26.68 -10.59
N GLU A 207 8.72 -27.34 -10.10
CA GLU A 207 10.02 -27.37 -10.78
C GLU A 207 9.88 -27.71 -12.28
N SER A 208 10.48 -26.90 -13.15
CA SER A 208 10.49 -27.09 -14.59
C SER A 208 11.75 -27.81 -15.07
N LEU A 209 11.76 -28.31 -16.31
CA LEU A 209 12.96 -28.87 -16.92
C LEU A 209 14.10 -27.84 -17.00
N PHE A 210 13.78 -26.58 -17.31
CA PHE A 210 14.78 -25.50 -17.30
C PHE A 210 15.34 -25.23 -15.91
N ASN A 211 14.54 -25.37 -14.84
CA ASN A 211 15.09 -25.27 -13.48
C ASN A 211 16.11 -26.38 -13.20
N VAL A 212 15.84 -27.62 -13.64
CA VAL A 212 16.78 -28.75 -13.49
C VAL A 212 18.07 -28.50 -14.25
N MET A 213 17.98 -27.86 -15.42
CA MET A 213 19.12 -27.54 -16.28
C MET A 213 19.81 -26.22 -15.92
N GLY A 214 19.29 -25.43 -14.97
CA GLY A 214 19.83 -24.12 -14.62
C GLY A 214 19.60 -23.02 -15.67
N LEU A 215 18.64 -23.21 -16.59
CA LEU A 215 18.37 -22.27 -17.69
C LEU A 215 17.39 -21.17 -17.28
N LEU A 216 17.65 -19.96 -17.79
CA LEU A 216 16.81 -18.78 -17.63
C LEU A 216 15.62 -18.76 -18.60
N GLY A 217 14.56 -18.04 -18.21
CA GLY A 217 13.44 -17.73 -19.09
C GLY A 217 12.72 -18.95 -19.67
N GLY A 218 12.35 -18.84 -20.95
CA GLY A 218 11.74 -19.91 -21.72
C GLY A 218 10.35 -20.36 -21.26
N ASP A 219 9.86 -21.45 -21.86
CA ASP A 219 8.53 -22.01 -21.61
C ASP A 219 8.55 -23.55 -21.52
N SER A 220 9.48 -24.07 -20.71
CA SER A 220 9.65 -25.52 -20.55
C SER A 220 8.53 -26.19 -19.75
N GLU A 221 8.30 -27.47 -19.99
CA GLU A 221 7.41 -28.33 -19.21
C GLU A 221 7.87 -28.53 -17.76
N LEU A 222 6.99 -29.07 -16.92
CA LEU A 222 7.32 -29.50 -15.55
C LEU A 222 8.26 -30.72 -15.54
N SER A 223 9.20 -30.72 -14.59
CA SER A 223 10.02 -31.89 -14.24
C SER A 223 9.16 -33.00 -13.61
N ALA A 224 9.74 -34.17 -13.38
CA ALA A 224 9.07 -35.24 -12.64
C ALA A 224 8.66 -34.78 -11.23
N ARG A 225 9.52 -34.02 -10.52
CA ARG A 225 9.21 -33.43 -9.21
C ARG A 225 8.17 -32.33 -9.30
N GLY A 226 8.24 -31.48 -10.33
CA GLY A 226 7.21 -30.46 -10.57
C GLY A 226 5.81 -31.06 -10.77
N LYS A 227 5.72 -32.19 -11.49
CA LYS A 227 4.46 -32.94 -11.64
C LYS A 227 3.98 -33.56 -10.33
N GLN A 228 4.88 -34.03 -9.46
CA GLN A 228 4.52 -34.50 -8.12
C GLN A 228 3.94 -33.35 -7.28
N TYR A 229 4.60 -32.19 -7.28
CA TYR A 229 4.08 -30.99 -6.61
C TYR A 229 2.68 -30.61 -7.11
N ALA A 230 2.49 -30.55 -8.44
CA ALA A 230 1.19 -30.23 -9.04
C ALA A 230 0.08 -31.21 -8.63
N ARG A 231 0.40 -32.49 -8.42
CA ARG A 231 -0.55 -33.51 -7.95
C ARG A 231 -0.84 -33.42 -6.45
N ALA A 232 0.13 -33.00 -5.64
CA ALA A 232 -0.03 -32.81 -4.19
C ALA A 232 -0.75 -31.50 -3.84
N LEU A 233 -0.71 -30.52 -4.74
CA LEU A 233 -1.26 -29.18 -4.49
C LEU A 233 -2.74 -29.17 -4.07
N PRO A 234 -3.67 -29.94 -4.68
CA PRO A 234 -5.06 -29.95 -4.23
C PRO A 234 -5.23 -30.36 -2.76
N GLU A 235 -4.53 -31.42 -2.35
CA GLU A 235 -4.56 -31.91 -0.96
C GLU A 235 -3.95 -30.86 -0.02
N LEU A 236 -2.81 -30.27 -0.39
CA LEU A 236 -2.14 -29.22 0.38
C LEU A 236 -3.06 -28.01 0.61
N LEU A 237 -3.76 -27.54 -0.43
CA LEU A 237 -4.69 -26.41 -0.27
C LEU A 237 -5.88 -26.83 0.61
N SER A 238 -6.49 -28.00 0.37
CA SER A 238 -7.66 -28.43 1.15
C SER A 238 -7.36 -28.66 2.64
N THR A 239 -6.14 -29.08 2.96
CA THR A 239 -5.70 -29.36 4.34
C THR A 239 -5.38 -28.08 5.11
N HIS A 240 -4.77 -27.09 4.45
CA HIS A 240 -4.21 -25.92 5.14
C HIS A 240 -4.95 -24.61 4.88
N ILE A 241 -5.82 -24.55 3.87
CA ILE A 241 -6.53 -23.33 3.50
C ILE A 241 -8.03 -23.51 3.69
N PRO A 242 -8.65 -22.80 4.65
CA PRO A 242 -10.09 -22.78 4.81
C PRO A 242 -10.79 -22.34 3.52
N ASN A 243 -11.84 -23.08 3.12
CA ASN A 243 -12.60 -22.83 1.90
C ASN A 243 -11.72 -22.79 0.63
N ALA A 244 -10.72 -23.66 0.54
CA ALA A 244 -9.83 -23.77 -0.62
C ALA A 244 -10.57 -23.95 -1.96
N ASP A 245 -11.76 -24.55 -1.93
CA ASP A 245 -12.66 -24.73 -3.08
C ASP A 245 -13.15 -23.40 -3.68
N ARG A 246 -13.19 -22.32 -2.89
CA ARG A 246 -13.64 -20.99 -3.31
C ARG A 246 -12.52 -20.11 -3.87
N LEU A 247 -11.27 -20.56 -3.81
CA LEU A 247 -10.15 -19.80 -4.35
C LEU A 247 -10.30 -19.61 -5.86
N THR A 248 -9.94 -18.42 -6.34
CA THR A 248 -9.68 -18.19 -7.76
C THR A 248 -8.17 -18.31 -7.97
N ILE A 249 -7.76 -19.16 -8.91
CA ILE A 249 -6.34 -19.44 -9.17
C ILE A 249 -5.87 -18.59 -10.34
N TRP A 250 -4.84 -17.79 -10.11
CA TRP A 250 -4.19 -17.02 -11.17
C TRP A 250 -2.89 -17.71 -11.58
N THR A 251 -2.65 -17.79 -12.87
CA THR A 251 -1.41 -18.31 -13.45
C THR A 251 -0.82 -17.30 -14.41
N SER A 252 0.48 -17.41 -14.69
CA SER A 252 1.03 -16.85 -15.92
C SER A 252 0.46 -17.55 -17.16
N THR A 253 0.82 -17.09 -18.34
CA THR A 253 0.51 -17.78 -19.60
C THR A 253 1.49 -18.92 -19.92
N LYS A 254 2.57 -19.06 -19.14
CA LYS A 254 3.58 -20.11 -19.33
C LYS A 254 3.06 -21.50 -18.96
N LYS A 255 3.48 -22.51 -19.72
CA LYS A 255 3.08 -23.92 -19.56
C LYS A 255 3.26 -24.43 -18.15
N ARG A 256 4.40 -24.10 -17.52
CA ARG A 256 4.74 -24.54 -16.17
C ARG A 256 3.74 -24.10 -15.10
N THR A 257 3.24 -22.86 -15.13
CA THR A 257 2.23 -22.41 -14.15
C THR A 257 0.87 -23.04 -14.43
N ILE A 258 0.49 -23.16 -15.71
CA ILE A 258 -0.77 -23.78 -16.12
C ILE A 258 -0.79 -25.27 -15.73
N ALA A 259 0.30 -26.00 -15.98
CA ALA A 259 0.46 -27.40 -15.62
C ALA A 259 0.47 -27.61 -14.10
N THR A 260 1.02 -26.67 -13.34
CA THR A 260 1.01 -26.71 -11.87
C THR A 260 -0.41 -26.62 -11.33
N ALA A 261 -1.22 -25.72 -11.88
CA ALA A 261 -2.61 -25.53 -11.47
C ALA A 261 -3.57 -26.59 -12.04
N LYS A 262 -3.12 -27.50 -12.92
CA LYS A 262 -3.97 -28.41 -13.70
C LYS A 262 -4.91 -29.26 -12.84
N HIS A 263 -4.43 -29.72 -11.69
CA HIS A 263 -5.17 -30.64 -10.81
C HIS A 263 -6.11 -29.92 -9.82
N LEU A 264 -6.04 -28.59 -9.74
CA LEU A 264 -6.95 -27.81 -8.89
C LEU A 264 -8.34 -27.75 -9.54
N PRO A 265 -9.43 -28.01 -8.81
CA PRO A 265 -10.79 -27.94 -9.37
C PRO A 265 -11.27 -26.48 -9.58
N ASN A 266 -10.57 -25.52 -8.98
CA ASN A 266 -10.92 -24.11 -8.95
C ASN A 266 -10.99 -23.44 -10.33
N LYS A 267 -11.69 -22.30 -10.40
CA LYS A 267 -11.61 -21.37 -11.54
C LYS A 267 -10.17 -20.90 -11.73
N LYS A 268 -9.68 -20.97 -12.97
CA LYS A 268 -8.32 -20.57 -13.34
C LYS A 268 -8.36 -19.39 -14.30
N LEU A 269 -7.53 -18.39 -14.08
CA LEU A 269 -7.37 -17.22 -14.92
C LEU A 269 -5.89 -17.08 -15.28
N ALA A 270 -5.57 -17.03 -16.57
CA ALA A 270 -4.21 -16.84 -17.05
C ALA A 270 -3.98 -15.35 -17.34
N TRP A 271 -2.88 -14.80 -16.84
CA TRP A 271 -2.53 -13.40 -16.96
C TRP A 271 -1.12 -13.27 -17.54
N GLN A 272 -0.99 -12.60 -18.69
CA GLN A 272 0.32 -12.32 -19.28
C GLN A 272 1.16 -11.41 -18.38
N ALA A 273 0.52 -10.57 -17.57
CA ALA A 273 1.18 -9.77 -16.55
C ALA A 273 1.94 -10.60 -15.50
N LEU A 274 1.56 -11.88 -15.31
CA LEU A 274 2.25 -12.80 -14.39
C LEU A 274 3.35 -13.63 -15.07
N ASP A 275 3.62 -13.43 -16.35
CA ASP A 275 4.75 -14.07 -17.02
C ASP A 275 6.07 -13.65 -16.36
N GLU A 276 6.98 -14.62 -16.25
CA GLU A 276 8.34 -14.40 -15.75
C GLU A 276 9.03 -13.27 -16.52
N LEU A 277 9.96 -12.59 -15.84
CA LEU A 277 10.80 -11.55 -16.43
C LEU A 277 11.46 -12.08 -17.72
N GLU A 278 11.31 -11.33 -18.80
CA GLU A 278 11.90 -11.69 -20.10
C GLU A 278 13.41 -11.43 -20.09
N ALA A 279 14.23 -12.48 -20.21
CA ALA A 279 15.70 -12.34 -20.21
C ALA A 279 16.25 -11.99 -21.61
N GLY A 280 15.37 -11.81 -22.61
CA GLY A 280 15.72 -11.37 -23.95
C GLY A 280 16.75 -12.31 -24.59
N LYS A 281 17.91 -11.78 -25.00
CA LYS A 281 18.99 -12.60 -25.57
C LYS A 281 19.59 -13.63 -24.61
N ALA A 282 19.36 -13.50 -23.31
CA ALA A 282 19.82 -14.45 -22.30
C ALA A 282 18.81 -15.58 -22.03
N ASP A 283 17.67 -15.63 -22.74
CA ASP A 283 16.70 -16.72 -22.61
C ASP A 283 17.33 -18.07 -22.98
N ALA A 284 16.97 -19.11 -22.23
CA ALA A 284 17.47 -20.47 -22.39
C ALA A 284 19.00 -20.63 -22.25
N LEU A 285 19.68 -19.70 -21.58
CA LEU A 285 21.07 -19.82 -21.16
C LEU A 285 21.18 -20.11 -19.65
N THR A 286 22.26 -20.77 -19.24
CA THR A 286 22.64 -20.82 -17.82
C THR A 286 23.30 -19.51 -17.39
N TYR A 287 23.43 -19.27 -16.09
CA TYR A 287 24.16 -18.10 -15.60
C TYR A 287 25.63 -18.09 -16.03
N GLU A 288 26.29 -19.26 -16.05
CA GLU A 288 27.68 -19.39 -16.51
C GLU A 288 27.80 -19.02 -18.00
N GLN A 289 26.85 -19.47 -18.83
CA GLN A 289 26.82 -19.11 -20.25
C GLN A 289 26.56 -17.62 -20.45
N VAL A 290 25.75 -16.98 -19.61
CA VAL A 290 25.53 -15.52 -19.66
C VAL A 290 26.80 -14.78 -19.26
N GLU A 291 27.53 -15.22 -18.24
CA GLU A 291 28.80 -14.62 -17.84
C GLU A 291 29.87 -14.74 -18.95
N GLU A 292 29.95 -15.89 -19.62
CA GLU A 292 30.89 -16.11 -20.72
C GLU A 292 30.52 -15.31 -21.98
N GLN A 293 29.24 -15.28 -22.36
CA GLN A 293 28.77 -14.66 -23.61
C GLN A 293 28.51 -13.16 -23.48
N PHE A 294 28.12 -12.70 -22.29
CA PHE A 294 27.72 -11.32 -22.00
C PHE A 294 28.35 -10.81 -20.68
N PRO A 295 29.68 -10.81 -20.54
CA PRO A 295 30.36 -10.51 -19.27
C PRO A 295 30.06 -9.10 -18.73
N GLU A 296 29.97 -8.10 -19.61
CA GLU A 296 29.63 -6.73 -19.19
C GLU A 296 28.20 -6.63 -18.64
N ASP A 297 27.26 -7.34 -19.27
CA ASP A 297 25.85 -7.32 -18.88
C ASP A 297 25.63 -8.11 -17.59
N PHE A 298 26.38 -9.19 -17.40
CA PHE A 298 26.44 -9.91 -16.13
C PHE A 298 26.88 -8.98 -14.98
N LEU A 299 27.96 -8.21 -15.17
CA LEU A 299 28.44 -7.23 -14.19
C LEU A 299 27.46 -6.08 -13.96
N LYS A 300 26.86 -5.51 -15.01
CA LYS A 300 25.85 -4.45 -14.87
C LYS A 300 24.65 -4.93 -14.06
N ARG A 301 24.20 -6.17 -14.30
CA ARG A 301 23.11 -6.79 -13.56
C ARG A 301 23.47 -7.03 -12.10
N ASP A 302 24.70 -7.42 -11.80
CA ASP A 302 25.12 -7.64 -10.41
C ASP A 302 25.21 -6.32 -9.62
N ASN A 303 25.68 -5.25 -10.29
CA ASN A 303 25.78 -3.91 -9.70
C ASN A 303 24.43 -3.25 -9.42
N ASP A 304 23.46 -3.36 -10.34
CA ASP A 304 22.11 -2.79 -10.17
C ASP A 304 21.04 -3.72 -10.75
N LYS A 305 20.77 -4.81 -10.03
CA LYS A 305 19.82 -5.84 -10.47
C LYS A 305 18.40 -5.32 -10.70
N TYR A 306 17.98 -4.28 -9.97
CA TYR A 306 16.62 -3.77 -10.07
C TYR A 306 16.40 -2.96 -11.35
N ASN A 307 17.32 -2.04 -11.67
CA ASN A 307 17.18 -1.19 -12.85
C ASN A 307 17.82 -1.78 -14.12
N TYR A 308 18.73 -2.76 -13.99
CA TYR A 308 19.31 -3.45 -15.14
C TYR A 308 18.24 -4.09 -16.02
N ARG A 309 18.28 -3.77 -17.31
CA ARG A 309 17.41 -4.33 -18.35
C ARG A 309 18.21 -5.27 -19.23
N TYR A 310 17.72 -6.50 -19.41
CA TYR A 310 18.31 -7.41 -20.40
C TYR A 310 18.19 -6.84 -21.82
N GLN A 311 19.16 -7.18 -22.68
CA GLN A 311 19.06 -6.87 -24.11
C GLN A 311 17.84 -7.55 -24.71
N ASP A 312 16.95 -6.76 -25.32
CA ASP A 312 15.66 -7.21 -25.88
C ASP A 312 14.75 -7.88 -24.82
N GLY A 313 14.88 -7.50 -23.54
CA GLY A 313 14.09 -8.04 -22.44
C GLY A 313 13.61 -6.98 -21.44
N GLU A 314 13.41 -7.41 -20.20
CA GLU A 314 12.85 -6.62 -19.10
C GLU A 314 13.86 -6.39 -17.97
N SER A 315 13.63 -5.35 -17.17
CA SER A 315 14.17 -5.16 -15.82
C SER A 315 13.09 -5.44 -14.78
N TYR A 316 13.46 -5.51 -13.49
CA TYR A 316 12.45 -5.60 -12.43
C TYR A 316 11.55 -4.36 -12.35
N ARG A 317 12.02 -3.20 -12.80
CA ARG A 317 11.20 -1.99 -12.92
C ARG A 317 10.10 -2.15 -13.97
N ASP A 318 10.38 -2.81 -15.10
CA ASP A 318 9.36 -3.11 -16.11
C ASP A 318 8.32 -4.10 -15.58
N VAL A 319 8.79 -5.14 -14.86
CA VAL A 319 7.90 -6.13 -14.23
C VAL A 319 6.95 -5.46 -13.24
N VAL A 320 7.43 -4.51 -12.42
CA VAL A 320 6.59 -3.70 -11.53
C VAL A 320 5.48 -2.98 -12.31
N GLN A 321 5.82 -2.30 -13.41
CA GLN A 321 4.83 -1.59 -14.22
C GLN A 321 3.80 -2.54 -14.85
N ARG A 322 4.24 -3.71 -15.32
CA ARG A 322 3.37 -4.73 -15.91
C ARG A 322 2.47 -5.44 -14.89
N LEU A 323 2.93 -5.58 -13.63
CA LEU A 323 2.18 -6.23 -12.54
C LEU A 323 1.17 -5.32 -11.85
N GLU A 324 1.12 -4.04 -12.22
CA GLU A 324 0.25 -3.10 -11.52
C GLU A 324 -1.24 -3.34 -11.72
N PRO A 325 -1.75 -3.52 -12.97
CA PRO A 325 -3.17 -3.75 -13.19
C PRO A 325 -3.64 -5.04 -12.52
#